data_AF-A0A6I4ZQJ2-F1
#
_entry.id   AF-A0A6I4ZQJ2-F1
#
_cell.length_a   1.000
_cell.length_b   1.000
_cell.length_c   1.000
_cell.angle_alpha   90.00
_cell.angle_beta   90.00
_cell.angle_gamma   90.00
#
_symmetry.space_group_name_H-M   'P 1'
#
loop_
_entity.id
_entity.type
_entity.pdbx_description
1 polymer ?
#
loop_
_entity_poly.entity_id
_entity_poly.type
_entity_poly.pdbx_seq_one_letter_code
_entity_poly.pdbx_strand_id
1 'polypeptide(L)'
;MATTTMNEMKVHIMKRATEDAEFRAKLVADPRPVISAELGVSIPERFTIQVHEDDATSAHVVLPLSDRLTEEELAEIAAGVDVNWDTVNIS
;
A
#
# COMPACT_ATOMS: atom_id res chain seq x y z
N MET A 1 15.25 -13.10 12.49
CA MET A 1 15.06 -12.15 11.39
C MET A 1 13.62 -11.70 11.51
N ALA A 2 13.34 -10.48 11.97
CA ALA A 2 11.97 -10.00 12.04
C ALA A 2 11.54 -9.69 10.61
N THR A 3 10.73 -10.55 9.99
CA THR A 3 10.10 -10.25 8.72
C THR A 3 8.99 -9.26 9.05
N THR A 4 9.28 -7.95 8.96
CA THR A 4 8.25 -6.94 9.07
C THR A 4 7.26 -7.18 7.95
N THR A 5 6.02 -7.49 8.34
CA THR A 5 4.96 -7.79 7.38
C THR A 5 4.61 -6.53 6.60
N MET A 6 4.11 -6.68 5.37
CA MET A 6 3.68 -5.54 4.55
C MET A 6 2.67 -4.64 5.30
N ASN A 7 1.82 -5.24 6.15
CA ASN A 7 0.85 -4.50 6.95
C ASN A 7 1.54 -3.59 8.00
N GLU A 8 2.54 -4.11 8.72
CA GLU A 8 3.32 -3.31 9.67
C GLU A 8 4.06 -2.16 8.97
N MET A 9 4.56 -2.39 7.75
CA MET A 9 5.16 -1.33 6.92
C MET A 9 4.14 -0.24 6.58
N LYS A 10 2.92 -0.62 6.16
CA LYS A 10 1.85 0.33 5.82
C LYS A 10 1.45 1.19 7.01
N VAL A 11 1.25 0.58 8.18
CA VAL A 11 0.89 1.29 9.40
C VAL A 11 1.98 2.30 9.78
N HIS A 12 3.26 1.91 9.67
CA HIS A 12 4.38 2.81 9.94
C HIS A 12 4.38 4.03 9.00
N ILE A 13 4.25 3.79 7.69
CA ILE A 13 4.24 4.85 6.67
C ILE A 13 3.05 5.79 6.86
N MET A 14 1.84 5.26 7.12
CA MET A 14 0.66 6.09 7.39
C MET A 14 0.84 6.97 8.64
N LYS A 15 1.38 6.41 9.71
CA LYS A 15 1.66 7.17 10.94
C LYS A 15 2.65 8.30 10.63
N ARG A 16 3.74 8.00 9.92
CA ARG A 16 4.76 8.98 9.54
C ARG A 16 4.19 10.10 8.68
N ALA A 17 3.38 9.77 7.67
CA ALA A 17 2.71 10.74 6.81
C ALA A 17 1.66 11.60 7.53
N THR A 18 1.13 11.13 8.66
CA THR A 18 0.21 11.91 9.50
C THR A 18 0.98 12.91 10.38
N GLU A 19 2.14 12.52 10.90
CA GLU A 19 2.96 13.36 11.79
C GLU A 19 3.85 14.36 11.02
N ASP A 20 4.23 14.06 9.78
CA ASP A 20 5.15 14.85 8.97
C ASP A 20 4.54 15.17 7.59
N ALA A 21 4.13 16.43 7.42
CA ALA A 21 3.54 16.93 6.18
C ALA A 21 4.54 17.00 5.02
N GLU A 22 5.84 17.20 5.29
CA GLU A 22 6.87 17.21 4.26
C GLU A 22 7.13 15.78 3.75
N PHE A 23 7.16 14.81 4.66
CA PHE A 23 7.19 13.39 4.32
C PHE A 23 5.99 13.00 3.47
N ARG A 24 4.77 13.40 3.88
CA ARG A 24 3.54 13.13 3.12
C ARG A 24 3.60 13.69 1.70
N ALA A 25 4.02 14.95 1.53
CA ALA A 25 4.15 15.56 0.21
C ALA A 25 5.15 14.80 -0.69
N LYS A 26 6.30 14.39 -0.12
CA LYS A 26 7.29 13.56 -0.85
C LYS A 26 6.75 12.18 -1.19
N LEU A 27 6.01 11.55 -0.27
CA LEU A 27 5.43 10.24 -0.46
C LEU A 27 4.40 10.22 -1.60
N VAL A 28 3.59 11.27 -1.72
CA VAL A 28 2.62 11.41 -2.82
C VAL A 28 3.32 11.68 -4.15
N ALA A 29 4.39 12.48 -4.14
CA ALA A 29 5.13 12.83 -5.36
C ALA A 29 5.99 11.68 -5.91
N ASP A 30 6.72 10.98 -5.03
CA ASP A 30 7.59 9.87 -5.41
C ASP A 30 7.67 8.82 -4.28
N PRO A 31 6.71 7.89 -4.18
CA PRO A 31 6.59 7.00 -3.03
C PRO A 31 7.73 5.99 -2.92
N ARG A 32 8.30 5.58 -4.06
CA ARG A 32 9.30 4.50 -4.12
C ARG A 32 10.59 4.85 -3.36
N PRO A 33 11.30 5.94 -3.68
CA PRO A 33 12.51 6.32 -2.95
C PRO A 33 12.21 6.69 -1.49
N VAL A 34 11.03 7.26 -1.20
CA VAL A 34 10.64 7.65 0.15
C VAL A 34 10.44 6.43 1.05
N ILE A 35 9.69 5.43 0.60
CA ILE A 35 9.47 4.18 1.35
C ILE A 35 10.78 3.40 1.49
N SER A 36 11.59 3.35 0.42
CA SER A 36 12.90 2.69 0.46
C SER A 36 13.86 3.34 1.45
N ALA A 37 13.91 4.67 1.50
CA ALA A 37 14.74 5.39 2.45
C ALA A 37 14.26 5.20 3.89
N GLU A 38 12.94 5.21 4.13
CA GLU A 38 12.40 5.17 5.49
C GLU A 38 12.43 3.77 6.10
N LEU A 39 12.23 2.73 5.30
CA LEU A 39 12.23 1.34 5.77
C LEU A 39 13.56 0.63 5.52
N GLY A 40 14.49 1.25 4.80
CA GLY A 40 15.77 0.63 4.43
C GLY A 40 15.62 -0.57 3.49
N VAL A 41 14.52 -0.65 2.74
CA VAL A 41 14.20 -1.77 1.84
C VAL A 41 14.34 -1.36 0.37
N SER A 42 14.82 -2.27 -0.48
CA SER A 42 14.86 -2.02 -1.92
C SER A 42 13.59 -2.56 -2.58
N ILE A 43 12.76 -1.67 -3.11
CA ILE A 43 11.56 -2.06 -3.86
C ILE A 43 11.99 -2.41 -5.30
N PRO A 44 11.69 -3.62 -5.81
CA PRO A 44 12.02 -4.00 -7.17
C PRO A 44 11.34 -3.11 -8.22
N GLU A 45 12.03 -2.83 -9.34
CA GLU A 45 11.52 -1.95 -10.41
C GLU A 45 10.26 -2.48 -11.12
N ARG A 46 9.96 -3.78 -11.00
CA ARG A 46 8.74 -4.39 -11.53
C ARG A 46 7.46 -3.93 -10.81
N PHE A 47 7.59 -3.32 -9.63
CA PHE A 47 6.45 -2.86 -8.85
C PHE A 47 6.25 -1.36 -9.01
N THR A 48 5.04 -0.99 -9.39
CA THR A 48 4.59 0.40 -9.40
C THR A 48 3.81 0.67 -8.12
N ILE A 49 4.27 1.65 -7.33
CA ILE A 49 3.55 2.13 -6.15
C ILE A 49 2.93 3.47 -6.51
N GLN A 50 1.63 3.60 -6.28
CA GLN A 50 0.91 4.87 -6.44
C GLN A 50 0.30 5.22 -5.09
N VAL A 51 0.50 6.46 -4.67
CA VAL A 51 -0.08 7.01 -3.43
C VAL A 51 -1.00 8.14 -3.83
N HIS A 52 -2.28 7.98 -3.48
CA HIS A 52 -3.29 8.99 -3.69
C HIS A 52 -3.76 9.54 -2.36
N GLU A 53 -3.96 10.85 -2.31
CA GLU A 53 -4.60 11.47 -1.15
C GLU A 53 -6.11 11.30 -1.27
N ASP A 54 -6.74 10.92 -0.16
CA ASP A 54 -8.19 10.91 -0.08
C ASP A 54 -8.66 12.38 0.04
N ASP A 55 -9.20 12.91 -1.05
CA ASP A 55 -9.88 14.20 -1.06
C ASP A 55 -11.40 14.02 -1.08
N ALA A 56 -12.14 15.02 -0.58
CA ALA A 56 -13.59 14.96 -0.42
C ALA A 56 -14.39 14.74 -1.72
N THR A 57 -13.72 14.74 -2.88
CA THR A 57 -14.32 14.53 -4.20
C THR A 57 -13.82 13.29 -4.92
N SER A 58 -12.83 12.59 -4.36
CA SER A 58 -12.24 11.39 -4.94
C SER A 58 -12.85 10.12 -4.35
N ALA A 59 -13.15 9.14 -5.20
CA ALA A 59 -13.50 7.79 -4.78
C ALA A 59 -12.51 6.82 -5.44
N HIS A 60 -11.76 6.08 -4.62
CA HIS A 60 -10.80 5.10 -5.10
C HIS A 60 -11.45 3.72 -5.15
N VAL A 61 -11.59 3.16 -6.35
CA VAL A 61 -12.12 1.81 -6.56
C VAL A 61 -10.99 0.93 -7.07
N VAL A 62 -10.60 -0.04 -6.26
CA VAL A 62 -9.59 -1.05 -6.64
C VAL A 62 -10.31 -2.23 -7.26
N LEU A 63 -10.09 -2.45 -8.57
CA LEU A 63 -10.58 -3.65 -9.24
C LEU A 63 -9.44 -4.69 -9.30
N PRO A 64 -9.57 -5.82 -8.60
CA PRO A 64 -8.56 -6.87 -8.67
C PRO A 64 -8.58 -7.59 -10.02
N LEU A 65 -7.41 -8.04 -10.47
CA LEU A 65 -7.29 -8.92 -11.64
C LEU A 65 -7.96 -10.26 -11.31
N SER A 66 -9.04 -10.55 -12.03
CA SER A 66 -10.11 -11.49 -11.66
C SER A 66 -9.75 -12.99 -11.65
N ASP A 67 -8.50 -13.36 -11.89
CA ASP A 67 -8.06 -14.77 -11.92
C ASP A 67 -7.29 -15.23 -10.68
N ARG A 68 -7.08 -14.35 -9.69
CA ARG A 68 -6.22 -14.64 -8.53
C ARG A 68 -6.93 -14.61 -7.18
N LEU A 69 -8.20 -14.22 -7.13
CA LEU A 69 -8.92 -14.04 -5.88
C LEU A 69 -10.19 -14.88 -5.86
N THR A 70 -10.41 -15.55 -4.74
CA THR A 70 -11.69 -16.19 -4.41
C THR A 70 -12.77 -15.14 -4.13
N GLU A 71 -14.05 -15.52 -4.18
CA GLU A 71 -15.18 -14.61 -3.91
C GLU A 71 -15.12 -13.98 -2.50
N GLU A 72 -14.54 -14.68 -1.52
CA GLU A 72 -14.30 -14.17 -0.16
C GLU A 72 -13.24 -13.06 -0.16
N GLU A 73 -12.11 -13.27 -0.85
CA GLU A 73 -11.05 -12.24 -0.98
C GLU A 73 -11.53 -11.02 -1.77
N LEU A 74 -12.41 -11.22 -2.76
CA LEU A 74 -13.03 -10.13 -3.51
C LEU A 74 -13.97 -9.29 -2.62
N ALA A 75 -14.71 -9.93 -1.71
CA ALA A 75 -15.61 -9.24 -0.78
C ALA A 75 -14.82 -8.37 0.22
N GLU A 76 -13.63 -8.79 0.64
CA GLU A 76 -12.75 -7.97 1.49
C GLU A 76 -12.26 -6.71 0.77
N ILE A 77 -11.86 -6.83 -0.50
CA ILE A 77 -11.47 -5.66 -1.33
C ILE A 77 -12.65 -4.70 -1.51
N ALA A 78 -13.82 -5.25 -1.84
CA ALA A 78 -15.02 -4.46 -2.09
C ALA A 78 -15.53 -3.74 -0.83
N ALA A 79 -15.22 -4.26 0.36
CA ALA A 79 -15.54 -3.64 1.64
C ALA A 79 -14.56 -2.51 2.04
N GLY A 80 -13.53 -2.23 1.23
CA GLY A 80 -12.49 -1.26 1.58
C GLY A 80 -11.57 -1.73 2.70
N VAL A 81 -11.58 -3.04 3.00
CA VAL A 81 -10.60 -3.65 3.90
C VAL A 81 -9.31 -3.83 3.09
N ASP A 82 -8.22 -3.26 3.60
CA ASP A 82 -6.88 -3.41 3.01
C ASP A 82 -6.59 -4.91 2.90
N VAL A 83 -6.67 -5.47 1.68
CA VAL A 83 -6.43 -6.89 1.46
C VAL A 83 -5.06 -7.25 1.96
N ASN A 84 -4.94 -8.29 2.76
CA ASN A 84 -3.65 -8.76 3.20
C ASN A 84 -2.91 -9.39 2.01
N TRP A 85 -2.00 -8.64 1.37
CA TRP A 85 -1.15 -9.15 0.28
C TRP A 85 -0.26 -10.35 0.70
N ASP A 86 -0.12 -10.60 2.01
CA ASP A 86 0.56 -11.79 2.54
C ASP A 86 -0.30 -13.07 2.38
N THR A 87 -1.63 -12.92 2.31
CA THR A 87 -2.59 -14.03 2.15
C THR A 87 -2.91 -14.31 0.68
N VAL A 88 -2.76 -13.33 -0.21
CA VAL A 88 -2.89 -13.53 -1.65
C VAL A 88 -1.66 -14.29 -2.15
N ASN A 89 -1.76 -15.61 -2.14
CA ASN A 89 -0.70 -16.54 -2.54
C ASN A 89 -0.33 -16.31 -4.01
N ILE A 90 0.61 -15.41 -4.27
CA ILE A 90 1.03 -15.12 -5.63
C ILE A 90 2.04 -16.17 -6.14
N SER A 91 1.52 -17.34 -6.53
CA SER A 91 2.25 -18.26 -7.43
C SER A 91 2.44 -17.63 -8.81
#